data_AF-A0A1Y5D383-F1
#
_entry.id   AF-A0A1Y5D383-F1
#
_cell.length_a   1.000
_cell.length_b   1.000
_cell.length_c   1.000
_cell.angle_alpha   90.00
_cell.angle_beta   90.00
_cell.angle_gamma   90.00
#
_symmetry.space_group_name_H-M   'P 1'
#
loop_
_entity.id
_entity.type
_entity.pdbx_description
1 polymer ?
#
loop_
_entity_poly.entity_id
_entity_poly.type
_entity_poly.pdbx_seq_one_letter_code
_entity_poly.pdbx_strand_id
1 'polypeptide(L)' 'MNPANDRKTPYTEEELELFVDGFIEGFGDEWEYLKFKVGESMARQKIKDGFIAKDENNLHNTEPDGEVH' A
#
# COMPACT_ATOMS: atom_id res chain seq x y z
N MET A 1 -3.03 -6.60 -20.30
CA MET A 1 -3.50 -7.26 -19.07
C MET A 1 -2.76 -6.61 -17.92
N ASN A 2 -3.47 -6.10 -16.91
CA ASN A 2 -2.87 -5.66 -15.66
C ASN A 2 -2.84 -6.87 -14.73
N PRO A 3 -1.67 -7.41 -14.34
CA PRO A 3 -1.59 -8.58 -13.46
C PRO A 3 -2.31 -8.39 -12.11
N ALA A 4 -2.48 -7.14 -11.66
CA ALA A 4 -3.28 -6.85 -10.47
C ALA A 4 -4.77 -7.24 -10.63
N ASN A 5 -5.30 -7.20 -11.86
CA ASN A 5 -6.70 -7.54 -12.15
C ASN A 5 -6.93 -9.06 -12.22
N ASP A 6 -5.87 -9.88 -12.27
CA ASP A 6 -5.96 -11.34 -12.26
C ASP A 6 -5.90 -11.93 -10.84
N ARG A 7 -5.60 -11.10 -9.83
CA ARG A 7 -5.63 -11.53 -8.42
C ARG A 7 -7.06 -11.70 -7.93
N LYS A 8 -7.29 -12.76 -7.17
CA LYS A 8 -8.56 -13.07 -6.50
C LYS A 8 -8.57 -12.75 -5.00
N THR A 9 -7.43 -12.32 -4.47
CA THR A 9 -7.21 -12.05 -3.04
C THR A 9 -6.43 -10.74 -2.86
N PRO A 10 -6.71 -9.96 -1.80
CA PRO A 10 -5.93 -8.77 -1.46
C PRO A 10 -4.45 -9.11 -1.26
N TYR A 11 -3.59 -8.09 -1.32
CA TYR A 11 -2.18 -8.25 -0.99
C TYR A 11 -1.96 -8.71 0.45
N THR A 12 -1.07 -9.68 0.64
CA THR A 12 -0.59 -10.04 1.98
C THR A 12 0.34 -8.95 2.50
N GLU A 13 0.54 -8.94 3.81
CA GLU A 13 1.49 -8.03 4.47
C GLU A 13 2.91 -8.15 3.87
N GLU A 14 3.36 -9.38 3.61
CA GLU A 14 4.68 -9.65 3.01
C GLU A 14 4.79 -9.11 1.57
N GLU A 15 3.73 -9.26 0.78
CA GLU A 15 3.69 -8.73 -0.59
C GLU A 15 3.71 -7.20 -0.58
N LEU A 16 2.98 -6.57 0.34
CA LEU A 16 2.98 -5.13 0.51
C LEU A 16 4.36 -4.61 0.90
N GLU A 17 5.06 -5.26 1.83
CA GLU A 17 6.43 -4.87 2.19
C GLU A 17 7.40 -4.99 1.00
N LEU A 18 7.29 -6.07 0.20
CA LEU A 18 8.11 -6.22 -1.01
C LEU A 18 7.84 -5.10 -2.03
N PHE A 19 6.59 -4.67 -2.20
CA PHE A 19 6.28 -3.53 -3.08
C PHE A 19 6.77 -2.21 -2.52
N VAL A 20 6.64 -2.00 -1.21
CA VAL A 20 7.15 -0.80 -0.54
C VAL A 20 8.66 -0.71 -0.70
N ASP A 21 9.41 -1.79 -0.47
CA ASP A 21 10.86 -1.82 -0.64
C ASP A 21 11.27 -1.53 -2.09
N GLY A 22 10.66 -2.21 -3.07
CA GLY A 22 10.95 -1.96 -4.49
C GLY A 22 10.56 -0.54 -4.94
N PHE A 23 9.50 0.03 -4.36
CA PHE A 23 9.08 1.41 -4.64
C PHE A 23 10.04 2.44 -4.04
N ILE A 24 10.53 2.18 -2.82
CA ILE A 24 11.54 3.01 -2.15
C ILE A 24 12.86 2.99 -2.93
N GLU A 25 13.30 1.83 -3.42
CA GLU A 25 14.51 1.72 -4.25
C GLU A 25 14.45 2.60 -5.51
N GLY A 26 13.25 2.75 -6.10
CA GLY A 26 13.02 3.62 -7.25
C GLY A 26 12.85 5.11 -6.91
N PHE A 27 12.66 5.46 -5.64
CA PHE A 27 12.34 6.82 -5.19
C PHE A 27 13.56 7.72 -4.96
N GLY A 28 14.75 7.14 -4.71
CA GLY A 28 15.99 7.89 -4.54
C GLY A 28 15.89 9.05 -3.55
N ASP A 29 16.23 10.26 -3.99
CA ASP A 29 16.21 11.47 -3.14
C ASP A 29 14.80 11.86 -2.64
N GLU A 30 13.74 11.47 -3.36
CA GLU A 30 12.36 11.73 -2.92
C GLU A 30 12.01 10.93 -1.65
N TRP A 31 12.61 9.75 -1.49
CA TRP A 31 12.46 8.96 -0.26
C TRP A 31 13.07 9.68 0.94
N GLU A 32 14.28 10.23 0.79
CA GLU A 32 14.94 11.00 1.85
C GLU A 32 14.13 12.23 2.24
N TYR A 33 13.55 12.94 1.26
CA TYR A 33 12.65 14.07 1.53
C TYR A 33 11.38 13.66 2.28
N LEU A 34 10.77 12.53 1.89
CA LEU A 34 9.57 12.03 2.55
C LEU A 34 9.87 11.59 3.99
N LYS A 35 10.96 10.86 4.22
CA LYS A 35 11.46 10.52 5.57
C LYS A 35 11.68 11.76 6.41
N PHE A 36 12.31 12.80 5.87
CA PHE A 36 12.55 14.05 6.58
C PHE A 36 11.24 14.73 7.02
N LYS A 37 10.20 14.68 6.19
CA LYS A 37 8.92 15.35 6.48
C LYS A 37 8.05 14.64 7.51
N VAL A 38 7.95 13.31 7.45
CA VAL A 38 6.97 12.56 8.24
C VAL A 38 7.55 11.45 9.11
N GLY A 39 8.87 11.23 9.04
CA GLY A 39 9.54 10.10 9.67
C GLY A 39 9.42 8.82 8.84
N GLU A 40 10.39 7.92 8.99
CA GLU A 40 10.51 6.71 8.18
C GLU A 40 9.30 5.78 8.28
N SER A 41 8.86 5.46 9.50
CA SER A 41 7.72 4.55 9.69
C SER A 41 6.43 5.08 9.06
N MET A 42 6.16 6.39 9.22
CA MET A 42 4.97 7.01 8.63
C MET A 42 5.07 7.15 7.11
N ALA A 43 6.29 7.35 6.60
CA ALA A 43 6.57 7.36 5.16
C ALA A 43 6.32 5.98 4.54
N ARG A 44 6.82 4.90 5.15
CA ARG A 44 6.54 3.51 4.71
C ARG A 44 5.04 3.22 4.74
N GLN A 45 4.35 3.59 5.83
CA GLN A 45 2.91 3.40 5.95
C GLN A 45 2.13 4.12 4.85
N LYS A 46 2.47 5.38 4.53
CA LYS A 46 1.82 6.13 3.45
C LYS A 46 1.96 5.48 2.08
N ILE A 47 3.12 4.91 1.78
CA ILE A 47 3.37 4.20 0.52
C ILE A 47 2.52 2.91 0.48
N LYS A 48 2.51 2.17 1.59
CA LYS A 48 1.72 0.96 1.78
C LYS A 48 0.21 1.19 1.64
N ASP A 49 -0.30 2.24 2.29
CA ASP A 49 -1.70 2.67 2.18
C ASP A 49 -2.05 3.03 0.74
N GLY A 50 -1.09 3.60 -0.02
CA GLY A 50 -1.25 3.89 -1.44
C GLY A 50 -1.38 2.64 -2.31
N PHE A 51 -0.66 1.56 -1.99
CA PHE A 51 -0.83 0.26 -2.66
C PHE A 51 -2.18 -0.37 -2.32
N ILE A 52 -2.60 -0.32 -1.06
CA ILE A 52 -3.90 -0.80 -0.59
C ILE A 52 -5.05 -0.05 -1.27
N ALA A 53 -5.01 1.28 -1.31
CA ALA A 53 -6.07 2.11 -1.88
C ALA A 53 -6.21 1.94 -3.41
N LYS A 54 -5.16 1.47 -4.09
CA LYS A 54 -5.16 1.21 -5.53
C LYS A 54 -5.50 -0.25 -5.87
N ASP A 55 -5.59 -1.13 -4.87
CA ASP A 55 -6.02 -2.51 -5.06
C ASP A 55 -7.56 -2.57 -5.07
N GLU A 56 -8.13 -2.71 -6.26
CA GLU A 56 -9.58 -2.83 -6.47
C GLU A 56 -10.17 -4.04 -5.72
N ASN A 57 -9.38 -5.10 -5.48
CA ASN A 57 -9.82 -6.28 -4.72
C ASN A 57 -9.87 -6.04 -3.21
N ASN A 58 -9.22 -5.00 -2.70
CA ASN A 58 -9.22 -4.65 -1.28
C ASN A 58 -10.52 -3.91 -0.88
N LEU A 59 -11.11 -3.16 -1.82
CA LEU A 59 -12.44 -2.55 -1.67
C LEU A 59 -13.58 -3.59 -1.63
N HIS A 60 -13.37 -4.77 -2.20
CA HIS A 60 -14.37 -5.85 -2.19
C HIS A 60 -14.34 -6.72 -0.92
N ASN A 61 -13.27 -6.66 -0.12
CA ASN A 61 -13.10 -7.39 1.14
C ASN A 61 -13.17 -6.50 2.39
N THR A 62 -13.42 -5.20 2.22
CA THR A 62 -13.92 -4.38 3.31
C THR A 62 -15.41 -4.68 3.43
N GLU A 63 -15.76 -5.66 4.27
CA GLU A 63 -17.12 -5.69 4.81
C GLU A 63 -17.39 -4.28 5.36
N PRO A 64 -18.53 -3.64 5.03
CA PRO A 64 -18.91 -2.49 5.81
C PRO A 64 -19.08 -3.05 7.22
N ASP A 65 -18.28 -2.59 8.18
CA ASP A 65 -18.66 -2.66 9.60
C ASP A 65 -19.90 -1.77 9.76
N GLY A 66 -21.01 -2.27 9.23
CA GLY A 66 -22.35 -1.74 9.30
C GLY A 66 -22.98 -2.28 10.57
N GLU A 67 -22.42 -1.89 11.70
CA GLU A 67 -23.19 -1.74 12.93
C GLU A 67 -22.90 -0.36 13.49
N VAL A 68 -23.72 0.62 13.09
CA VAL A 68 -24.02 1.75 13.96
C VAL A 68 -25.52 1.73 14.17
N HIS A 69 -25.89 1.24 15.36
CA HIS A 69 -27.23 1.19 15.93
C HIS A 69 -28.00 2.51 15.83
#